data_AF-A0A8T2A686-F1
#
_entry.id   AF-A0A8T2A686-F1
#
_cell.length_a   1.000
_cell.length_b   1.000
_cell.length_c   1.000
_cell.angle_alpha   90.00
_cell.angle_beta   90.00
_cell.angle_gamma   90.00
#
_symmetry.space_group_name_H-M   'P 1'
#
loop_
_entity.id
_entity.type
_entity.pdbx_description
1 polymer ?
#
loop_
_entity_poly.entity_id
_entity_poly.type
_entity_poly.pdbx_seq_one_letter_code
_entity_poly.pdbx_strand_id
1 'polypeptide(L)'
;MAFLFAYSASVQLNDPDWYFWFPLYTLACVVNLMNCRRRISRSRRIKQMIGTALSLGLFLLVKVVAEDVITEKVGVLSLDLTHRVVREKIGSGLVIASMVLQLQSSSETIDFGMVAIVVFGYGLPFWFFTIEKGEIKI
;
A
#
# COMPACT_ATOMS: atom_id res chain seq x y z
N MET A 1 -0.35 6.97 8.40
CA MET A 1 0.10 6.47 7.09
C MET A 1 1.61 6.26 6.99
N ALA A 2 2.46 7.27 7.19
CA ALA A 2 3.91 7.13 7.01
C ALA A 2 4.56 5.97 7.80
N PHE A 3 4.24 5.83 9.09
CA PHE A 3 4.76 4.74 9.93
C PHE A 3 4.36 3.34 9.42
N LEU A 4 3.16 3.21 8.84
CA LEU A 4 2.71 1.94 8.25
C LEU A 4 3.53 1.58 7.02
N PHE A 5 3.84 2.55 6.16
CA PHE A 5 4.73 2.33 5.02
C PHE A 5 6.17 2.04 5.44
N ALA A 6 6.66 2.67 6.50
CA ALA A 6 7.98 2.36 7.07
C ALA A 6 8.02 0.91 7.61
N TYR A 7 6.98 0.49 8.33
CA TYR A 7 6.84 -0.88 8.80
C TYR A 7 6.76 -1.87 7.63
N SER A 8 5.90 -1.62 6.64
CA SER A 8 5.80 -2.46 5.44
C SER A 8 7.14 -2.56 4.69
N ALA A 9 7.90 -1.47 4.56
CA ALA A 9 9.23 -1.50 3.98
C ALA A 9 10.20 -2.40 4.75
N SER A 10 10.13 -2.38 6.09
CA SER A 10 11.01 -3.20 6.94
C SER A 10 10.72 -4.69 6.81
N VAL A 11 9.44 -5.08 6.71
CA VAL A 11 9.03 -6.47 6.55
C VAL A 11 9.41 -7.01 5.17
N GLN A 12 9.34 -6.16 4.14
CA GLN A 12 9.62 -6.56 2.77
C GLN A 12 11.10 -6.84 2.48
N LEU A 13 12.02 -6.40 3.34
CA LEU A 13 13.46 -6.71 3.19
C LEU A 13 13.76 -8.22 3.29
N ASN A 14 12.84 -9.00 3.85
CA ASN A 14 12.98 -10.45 3.94
C ASN A 14 12.56 -11.19 2.65
N ASP A 15 11.94 -10.51 1.69
CA ASP A 15 11.49 -11.13 0.43
C ASP A 15 12.55 -10.98 -0.68
N PRO A 16 12.67 -11.96 -1.60
CA PRO A 16 13.70 -11.93 -2.65
C PRO A 16 13.56 -10.75 -3.63
N ASP A 17 12.35 -10.25 -3.87
CA ASP A 17 12.14 -9.08 -4.76
C ASP A 17 12.07 -7.74 -4.00
N TRP A 18 12.63 -7.69 -2.77
CA TRP A 18 12.67 -6.49 -1.94
C TRP A 18 13.14 -5.24 -2.70
N TYR A 19 14.00 -5.41 -3.71
CA TYR A 19 14.62 -4.32 -4.47
C TYR A 19 13.60 -3.39 -5.16
N PHE A 20 12.44 -3.88 -5.58
CA PHE A 20 11.41 -3.03 -6.19
C PHE A 20 10.42 -2.46 -5.17
N TRP A 21 10.12 -3.25 -4.14
CA TRP A 21 9.13 -2.90 -3.13
C TRP A 21 9.67 -1.93 -2.08
N PHE A 22 10.92 -2.08 -1.68
CA PHE A 22 11.56 -1.22 -0.69
C PHE A 22 11.61 0.24 -1.17
N PRO A 23 12.07 0.57 -2.40
CA PRO A 23 11.97 1.93 -2.94
C PRO A 23 10.52 2.45 -3.01
N LEU A 24 9.55 1.61 -3.36
CA LEU A 24 8.14 2.01 -3.40
C LEU A 24 7.63 2.45 -2.03
N TYR A 25 7.80 1.61 -1.00
CA TYR A 25 7.32 1.90 0.34
C TYR A 25 8.09 3.04 1.01
N THR A 26 9.40 3.13 0.78
CA THR A 26 10.21 4.25 1.30
C THR A 26 9.82 5.57 0.65
N LEU A 27 9.58 5.62 -0.66
CA LEU A 27 9.04 6.79 -1.34
C LEU A 27 7.66 7.17 -0.78
N ALA A 28 6.77 6.20 -0.59
CA ALA A 28 5.45 6.43 -0.01
C ALA A 28 5.54 6.98 1.42
N CYS A 29 6.46 6.46 2.23
CA CYS A 29 6.74 6.97 3.58
C CYS A 29 7.23 8.42 3.55
N VAL A 30 8.25 8.72 2.75
CA VAL A 30 8.81 10.07 2.62
C VAL A 30 7.76 11.07 2.16
N VAL A 31 6.97 10.71 1.14
CA VAL A 31 5.90 11.57 0.62
C VAL A 31 4.83 11.84 1.68
N ASN A 32 4.39 10.83 2.43
CA ASN A 32 3.45 11.00 3.53
C ASN A 32 4.03 11.86 4.67
N LEU A 33 5.31 11.70 5.04
CA LEU A 33 5.99 12.55 6.04
C LEU A 33 6.11 14.00 5.58
N MET A 34 6.50 14.22 4.32
CA MET A 34 6.64 15.55 3.74
C MET A 34 5.30 16.27 3.66
N ASN A 35 4.20 15.54 3.41
CA ASN A 35 2.87 16.13 3.36
C ASN A 35 2.34 16.49 4.76
N CYS A 36 2.54 15.64 5.78
CA CYS A 36 2.23 15.98 7.17
C CYS A 36 2.94 17.25 7.65
N ARG A 37 4.20 17.45 7.23
CA ARG A 37 5.01 18.61 7.66
C ARG A 37 4.75 19.89 6.85
N ARG A 38 4.13 19.78 5.66
CA ARG A 38 4.13 20.87 4.65
C ARG A 38 2.75 21.06 4.00
N ARG A 39 1.66 20.96 4.79
CA ARG A 39 0.28 21.32 4.43
C ARG A 39 0.14 22.70 3.73
N ILE A 40 1.17 23.54 3.77
CA ILE A 40 1.22 24.94 3.32
C ILE A 40 2.00 25.18 1.99
N SER A 41 2.82 24.25 1.49
CA SER A 41 3.60 24.51 0.26
C SER A 41 3.59 23.33 -0.70
N ARG A 42 2.71 23.44 -1.71
CA ARG A 42 2.53 22.51 -2.84
C ARG A 42 3.71 22.62 -3.81
N SER A 43 4.90 22.25 -3.35
CA SER A 43 6.13 22.32 -4.14
C SER A 43 6.09 21.35 -5.33
N ARG A 44 6.55 21.79 -6.50
CA ARG A 44 6.66 20.98 -7.74
C ARG A 44 7.35 19.63 -7.50
N ARG A 45 8.32 19.58 -6.56
CA ARG A 45 9.02 18.36 -6.17
C ARG A 45 8.13 17.30 -5.53
N ILE A 46 7.16 17.69 -4.70
CA ILE A 46 6.24 16.75 -4.05
C ILE A 46 5.30 16.13 -5.08
N LYS A 47 4.78 16.94 -6.01
CA LYS A 47 3.95 16.41 -7.12
C LYS A 47 4.71 15.41 -7.98
N GLN A 48 5.99 15.68 -8.26
CA GLN A 48 6.84 14.76 -9.01
C GLN A 48 7.08 13.46 -8.25
N MET A 49 7.38 13.54 -6.94
CA MET A 49 7.55 12.34 -6.08
C MET A 49 6.26 11.50 -5.97
N ILE A 50 5.10 12.15 -5.83
CA ILE A 50 3.79 11.48 -5.86
C ILE A 50 3.60 10.78 -7.21
N GLY A 51 3.87 11.46 -8.33
CA GLY A 51 3.77 10.89 -9.66
C GLY A 51 4.69 9.67 -9.86
N THR A 52 5.93 9.76 -9.40
CA THR A 52 6.88 8.63 -9.47
C THR A 52 6.43 7.45 -8.60
N ALA A 53 5.95 7.70 -7.37
CA ALA A 53 5.46 6.65 -6.49
C ALA A 53 4.18 5.99 -7.04
N LEU A 54 3.29 6.77 -7.66
CA LEU A 54 2.06 6.29 -8.27
C LEU A 54 2.35 5.45 -9.52
N SER A 55 3.27 5.90 -10.37
CA SER A 55 3.72 5.14 -11.55
C SER A 55 4.39 3.83 -11.15
N LEU A 56 5.33 3.86 -10.19
CA LEU A 56 5.99 2.67 -9.66
C LEU A 56 4.99 1.70 -9.01
N GLY A 57 4.03 2.23 -8.24
CA GLY A 57 2.97 1.44 -7.61
C GLY A 57 2.07 0.76 -8.64
N LEU A 58 1.66 1.48 -9.69
CA LEU A 58 0.85 0.92 -10.76
C LEU A 58 1.61 -0.15 -11.55
N PHE A 59 2.89 0.08 -11.85
CA PHE A 59 3.76 -0.89 -12.50
C PHE A 59 3.86 -2.20 -11.70
N LEU A 60 4.08 -2.09 -10.38
CA LEU A 60 4.16 -3.25 -9.51
C LEU A 60 2.81 -3.96 -9.35
N LEU A 61 1.70 -3.22 -9.36
CA LEU A 61 0.36 -3.81 -9.36
C LEU A 61 0.14 -4.65 -10.63
N VAL A 62 0.51 -4.13 -11.80
CA VAL A 62 0.43 -4.87 -13.06
C VAL A 62 1.32 -6.12 -13.03
N LYS A 63 2.55 -6.00 -12.52
CA LYS A 63 3.46 -7.15 -12.34
C LYS A 63 2.82 -8.25 -11.49
N VAL A 64 2.28 -7.89 -10.33
CA VAL A 64 1.66 -8.85 -9.40
C VAL A 64 0.41 -9.50 -10.02
N VAL A 65 -0.41 -8.72 -10.74
CA VAL A 65 -1.56 -9.26 -11.48
C VAL A 65 -1.11 -10.22 -12.58
N ALA A 66 -0.04 -9.91 -13.32
CA ALA A 66 0.49 -10.82 -14.33
C ALA A 66 1.00 -12.13 -13.71
N GLU A 67 1.67 -12.08 -12.56
CA GLU A 67 2.10 -13.28 -11.83
C GLU A 67 0.92 -14.12 -11.32
N ASP A 68 -0.14 -13.47 -10.85
CA ASP A 68 -1.39 -14.12 -10.40
C ASP A 68 -2.06 -14.87 -11.55
N VAL A 69 -2.12 -14.27 -12.74
CA VAL A 69 -2.65 -14.91 -13.96
C VAL A 69 -1.78 -16.07 -14.43
N ILE A 70 -0.45 -15.93 -14.40
CA ILE A 70 0.48 -16.98 -14.87
C ILE A 70 0.52 -18.17 -13.89
N THR A 71 0.38 -17.92 -12.59
CA THR A 71 0.57 -18.96 -11.56
C THR A 71 -0.70 -19.80 -11.35
N GLU A 72 -1.85 -19.40 -11.88
CA GLU A 72 -3.15 -20.12 -11.89
C GLU A 72 -3.65 -20.65 -10.52
N LYS A 73 -3.00 -20.27 -9.40
CA LYS A 73 -3.13 -21.00 -8.13
C LYS A 73 -4.02 -20.36 -7.07
N VAL A 74 -4.45 -19.11 -7.23
CA VAL A 74 -5.23 -18.42 -6.20
C VAL A 74 -6.24 -17.52 -6.89
N GLY A 75 -7.52 -17.66 -6.57
CA GLY A 75 -8.58 -16.86 -7.18
C GLY A 75 -8.29 -15.36 -7.03
N VAL A 76 -8.66 -14.58 -8.04
CA VAL A 76 -8.41 -13.12 -8.18
C VAL A 76 -8.85 -12.28 -6.95
N LEU A 77 -9.65 -12.88 -6.06
CA LEU A 77 -10.24 -12.29 -4.86
C LEU A 77 -9.85 -12.99 -3.54
N SER A 78 -9.03 -14.05 -3.57
CA SER A 78 -8.58 -14.73 -2.35
C SER A 78 -7.60 -13.83 -1.59
N LEU A 79 -8.00 -13.43 -0.39
CA LEU A 79 -7.28 -12.47 0.45
C LEU A 79 -6.30 -13.15 1.41
N ASP A 80 -5.76 -14.31 1.00
CA ASP A 80 -4.85 -15.06 1.83
C ASP A 80 -3.45 -14.42 1.84
N LEU A 81 -3.16 -13.66 2.90
CA LEU A 81 -1.87 -13.02 3.14
C LEU A 81 -0.70 -14.02 3.31
N THR A 82 -0.98 -15.30 3.50
CA THR A 82 0.06 -16.34 3.45
C THR A 82 0.72 -16.36 2.07
N HIS A 83 -0.04 -16.07 1.01
CA HIS A 83 0.48 -15.96 -0.34
C HIS A 83 1.11 -14.59 -0.58
N ARG A 84 2.35 -14.64 -1.06
CA ARG A 84 3.17 -13.47 -1.37
C ARG A 84 2.50 -12.49 -2.34
N VAL A 85 1.85 -13.00 -3.39
CA VAL A 85 1.16 -12.20 -4.41
C VAL A 85 0.03 -11.35 -3.83
N VAL A 86 -0.68 -11.84 -2.81
CA VAL A 86 -1.78 -11.11 -2.17
C VAL A 86 -1.26 -9.95 -1.33
N ARG A 87 -0.17 -10.17 -0.57
CA ARG A 87 0.48 -9.09 0.20
C ARG A 87 1.00 -7.98 -0.71
N GLU A 88 1.63 -8.37 -1.81
CA GLU A 88 2.17 -7.43 -2.82
C GLU A 88 1.05 -6.63 -3.51
N LYS A 89 -0.09 -7.25 -3.82
CA LYS A 89 -1.28 -6.59 -4.38
C LYS A 89 -1.91 -5.59 -3.40
N ILE A 90 -2.09 -5.99 -2.15
CA ILE A 90 -2.66 -5.12 -1.10
C ILE A 90 -1.72 -3.95 -0.83
N GLY A 91 -0.41 -4.22 -0.73
CA GLY A 91 0.59 -3.21 -0.45
C GLY A 91 0.77 -2.18 -1.57
N SER A 92 0.85 -2.61 -2.84
CA SER A 92 0.85 -1.70 -3.99
C SER A 92 -0.44 -0.89 -4.09
N GLY A 93 -1.60 -1.53 -3.87
CA GLY A 93 -2.90 -0.86 -3.84
C GLY A 93 -2.98 0.22 -2.75
N LEU A 94 -2.48 -0.07 -1.55
CA LEU A 94 -2.37 0.88 -0.43
C LEU A 94 -1.52 2.10 -0.78
N VAL A 95 -0.38 1.90 -1.44
CA VAL A 95 0.49 3.00 -1.88
C VAL A 95 -0.24 3.88 -2.91
N ILE A 96 -0.86 3.29 -3.93
CA ILE A 96 -1.61 4.02 -4.95
C ILE A 96 -2.74 4.83 -4.31
N ALA A 97 -3.55 4.20 -3.46
CA ALA A 97 -4.67 4.86 -2.79
C ALA A 97 -4.21 6.02 -1.89
N SER A 98 -3.09 5.85 -1.17
CA SER A 98 -2.46 6.93 -0.41
C SER A 98 -2.01 8.08 -1.30
N MET A 99 -1.37 7.82 -2.44
CA MET A 99 -0.94 8.86 -3.37
C MET A 99 -2.12 9.60 -4.01
N VAL A 100 -3.19 8.89 -4.36
CA VAL A 100 -4.43 9.47 -4.89
C VAL A 100 -5.09 10.40 -3.87
N LEU A 101 -5.21 9.99 -2.60
CA LEU A 101 -5.69 10.87 -1.54
C LEU A 101 -4.81 12.12 -1.36
N GLN A 102 -3.49 11.97 -1.48
CA GLN A 102 -2.58 13.11 -1.40
C GLN A 102 -2.74 14.08 -2.57
N LEU A 103 -3.11 13.62 -3.76
CA LEU A 103 -3.47 14.50 -4.89
C LEU A 103 -4.81 15.21 -4.67
N GLN A 104 -5.77 14.52 -4.05
CA GLN A 104 -7.10 15.05 -3.72
C GLN A 104 -7.12 15.97 -2.47
N SER A 105 -5.97 16.23 -1.86
CA SER A 105 -5.82 16.93 -0.57
C SER A 105 -6.22 18.42 -0.51
N SER A 106 -7.11 18.86 -1.39
CA SER A 106 -7.72 20.19 -1.37
C SER A 106 -8.99 20.28 -0.49
N SER A 107 -9.42 19.17 0.13
CA SER A 107 -10.71 19.03 0.83
C SER A 107 -10.51 18.49 2.25
N GLU A 108 -11.30 18.93 3.22
CA GLU A 108 -11.24 18.49 4.64
C GLU A 108 -11.53 16.98 4.83
N THR A 109 -12.00 16.29 3.78
CA THR A 109 -12.34 14.86 3.77
C THR A 109 -11.14 13.90 3.82
N ILE A 110 -9.91 14.42 3.83
CA ILE A 110 -8.67 13.62 3.78
C ILE A 110 -8.51 12.72 5.00
N ASP A 111 -8.84 13.22 6.19
CA ASP A 111 -8.58 12.50 7.43
C ASP A 111 -9.46 11.24 7.51
N PHE A 112 -10.72 11.33 7.07
CA PHE A 112 -11.62 10.17 6.97
C PHE A 112 -11.15 9.18 5.90
N GLY A 113 -10.73 9.66 4.73
CA GLY A 113 -10.21 8.80 3.66
C GLY A 113 -8.94 8.05 4.07
N MET A 114 -8.01 8.70 4.77
CA MET A 114 -6.80 8.05 5.26
C MET A 114 -7.11 6.98 6.31
N VAL A 115 -8.03 7.26 7.24
CA VAL A 115 -8.47 6.30 8.25
C VAL A 115 -9.17 5.11 7.59
N ALA A 116 -10.07 5.36 6.64
CA ALA A 116 -10.75 4.30 5.89
C ALA A 116 -9.76 3.40 5.17
N ILE A 117 -8.75 3.95 4.48
CA ILE A 117 -7.74 3.14 3.80
C ILE A 117 -6.95 2.27 4.78
N VAL A 118 -6.60 2.77 5.97
CA VAL A 118 -5.90 1.96 6.98
C VAL A 118 -6.80 0.84 7.51
N VAL A 119 -8.04 1.18 7.86
CA VAL A 119 -9.02 0.21 8.39
C VAL A 119 -9.33 -0.88 7.36
N PHE A 120 -9.59 -0.52 6.11
CA PHE A 120 -9.86 -1.50 5.06
C PHE A 120 -8.59 -2.23 4.62
N GLY A 121 -7.47 -1.53 4.46
CA GLY A 121 -6.23 -2.11 3.94
C GLY A 121 -5.51 -3.05 4.91
N TYR A 122 -5.59 -2.80 6.22
CA TYR A 122 -4.97 -3.64 7.25
C TYR A 122 -5.98 -4.40 8.11
N GLY A 123 -7.17 -3.85 8.34
CA GLY A 123 -8.22 -4.49 9.15
C GLY A 123 -8.97 -5.60 8.42
N LEU A 124 -9.22 -5.47 7.10
CA LEU A 124 -9.89 -6.52 6.33
C LEU A 124 -9.04 -7.80 6.20
N PRO A 125 -7.72 -7.72 5.94
CA PRO A 125 -6.85 -8.89 6.02
C PRO A 125 -6.75 -9.48 7.43
N PHE A 126 -6.73 -8.65 8.47
CA PHE A 126 -6.72 -9.10 9.87
C PHE A 126 -8.01 -9.85 10.23
N TRP A 127 -9.16 -9.33 9.81
CA TRP A 127 -10.47 -9.97 10.00
C TRP A 127 -10.54 -11.32 9.31
N PHE A 128 -10.12 -11.39 8.04
CA PHE A 128 -10.07 -12.63 7.26
C PHE A 128 -9.19 -13.68 7.93
N PHE A 129 -8.00 -13.30 8.40
CA PHE A 129 -7.09 -14.24 9.06
C PHE A 129 -7.60 -14.70 10.44
N THR A 130 -8.21 -13.80 11.21
CA THR A 130 -8.67 -14.10 12.56
C THR A 130 -9.92 -14.99 12.55
N ILE A 131 -10.87 -14.71 11.67
CA ILE A 131 -12.21 -15.33 11.71
C ILE A 131 -12.36 -16.48 10.73
N GLU A 132 -11.75 -16.41 9.53
CA GLU A 132 -11.89 -17.45 8.52
C GLU A 132 -10.89 -18.60 8.71
N LYS A 133 -9.65 -18.29 9.13
CA LYS A 133 -8.62 -19.31 9.43
C LYS A 133 -8.69 -19.85 10.88
N GLY A 134 -9.52 -19.26 11.74
CA GLY A 134 -9.84 -19.84 13.05
C GLY A 134 -8.70 -19.88 14.07
N GLU A 135 -7.66 -19.05 13.92
CA GLU A 135 -6.57 -18.98 14.91
C GLU A 135 -7.01 -18.39 16.26
N ILE A 136 -8.12 -17.66 16.29
CA ILE A 136 -8.77 -17.21 17.53
C ILE A 136 -10.18 -17.77 17.56
N LYS A 137 -10.37 -18.87 18.31
CA LYS A 137 -11.71 -19.30 18.73
C LYS A 137 -12.22 -18.27 19.75
N ILE A 138 -13.24 -17.50 19.36
CA ILE A 138 -14.08 -16.74 20.30
C ILE A 138 -14.95 -17.72 21.08
#